data_AF-A0A7Z0AVQ2-F1
#
_entry.id   AF-A0A7Z0AVQ2-F1
#
_cell.length_a   1.000
_cell.length_b   1.000
_cell.length_c   1.000
_cell.angle_alpha   90.00
_cell.angle_beta   90.00
_cell.angle_gamma   90.00
#
_symmetry.space_group_name_H-M   'P 1'
#
loop_
_entity.id
_entity.type
_entity.pdbx_description
1 polymer ?
#
loop_
_entity_poly.entity_id
_entity_poly.type
_entity_poly.pdbx_seq_one_letter_code
_entity_poly.pdbx_strand_id
1 'polypeptide(L)' 'MGSHTQHDPMYFANPAYGTESLLTNASESLGSASEMLNNFAATLEPAHRKTAIGIAQLVMLGSLAVTRALDNVEPK' A
#
# COMPACT_ATOMS: atom_id res chain seq x y z
N MET A 1 2.83 15.36 -36.13
CA MET A 1 3.74 14.45 -35.42
C MET A 1 3.74 14.85 -33.96
N GLY A 2 2.94 14.18 -33.13
CA GLY A 2 2.87 14.46 -31.69
C GLY A 2 4.06 13.79 -31.00
N SER A 3 4.91 14.56 -30.34
CA SER A 3 5.96 14.02 -29.48
C SER A 3 5.30 13.37 -28.27
N HIS A 4 5.33 12.04 -28.20
CA HIS A 4 5.05 11.31 -26.97
C HIS A 4 6.22 11.56 -26.01
N THR A 5 6.07 12.52 -25.10
CA THR A 5 6.99 12.67 -23.97
C THR A 5 6.73 11.50 -23.03
N GLN A 6 7.49 10.41 -23.18
CA GLN A 6 7.49 9.33 -22.21
C GLN A 6 8.12 9.90 -20.94
N HIS A 7 7.29 10.18 -19.93
CA HIS A 7 7.77 10.66 -18.64
C HIS A 7 8.49 9.51 -17.94
N ASP A 8 9.78 9.67 -17.70
CA ASP A 8 10.54 8.73 -16.88
C ASP A 8 10.06 8.86 -15.41
N PRO A 9 9.65 7.75 -14.76
CA PRO A 9 9.25 7.78 -13.37
C PRO A 9 10.35 8.35 -12.46
N MET A 10 10.00 9.27 -11.56
CA MET A 10 10.96 9.80 -10.58
C MET A 10 11.31 8.77 -9.49
N TYR A 11 10.47 7.76 -9.28
CA TYR A 11 10.63 6.73 -8.25
C TYR A 11 10.41 5.34 -8.85
N PHE A 12 11.28 4.40 -8.46
CA PHE A 12 11.19 2.99 -8.83
C PHE A 12 11.34 2.11 -7.59
N ALA A 13 10.79 0.90 -7.65
CA ALA A 13 11.18 -0.15 -6.72
C ALA A 13 12.69 -0.41 -6.89
N ASN A 14 13.41 -0.57 -5.78
CA ASN A 14 14.85 -0.78 -5.84
C ASN A 14 15.14 -2.14 -6.53
N PRO A 15 15.84 -2.15 -7.68
CA PRO A 15 16.06 -3.35 -8.48
C PRO A 15 16.95 -4.39 -7.79
N ALA A 16 17.62 -4.04 -6.69
CA ALA A 16 18.40 -4.97 -5.89
C ALA A 16 17.55 -5.97 -5.08
N TYR A 17 16.25 -5.73 -4.94
CA TYR A 17 15.35 -6.58 -4.17
C TYR A 17 14.41 -7.39 -5.07
N GLY A 18 14.21 -8.66 -4.71
CA GLY A 18 13.28 -9.54 -5.39
C GLY A 18 11.81 -9.25 -5.06
N THR A 19 10.90 -9.86 -5.82
CA THR A 19 9.44 -9.71 -5.65
C THR A 19 8.98 -10.03 -4.22
N GLU A 20 9.51 -11.10 -3.62
CA GLU A 20 9.20 -11.49 -2.24
C GLU A 20 9.50 -10.34 -1.25
N SER A 21 10.73 -9.84 -1.24
CA SER A 21 11.13 -8.74 -0.33
C SER A 21 10.32 -7.46 -0.57
N LEU A 22 10.00 -7.16 -1.84
CA LEU A 22 9.16 -6.00 -2.18
C LEU A 22 7.73 -6.17 -1.67
N LEU A 23 7.14 -7.36 -1.79
CA LEU A 23 5.79 -7.67 -1.31
C LEU A 23 5.73 -7.70 0.21
N THR A 24 6.73 -8.26 0.90
CA THR A 24 6.83 -8.23 2.37
C THR A 24 6.86 -6.79 2.87
N ASN A 25 7.76 -5.96 2.33
CA ASN A 25 7.85 -4.54 2.69
C ASN A 25 6.54 -3.79 2.38
N ALA A 26 5.89 -4.10 1.26
CA ALA A 26 4.60 -3.49 0.91
C ALA A 26 3.49 -3.89 1.90
N SER A 27 3.43 -5.15 2.34
CA SER A 27 2.46 -5.62 3.32
C SER A 27 2.64 -4.91 4.66
N GLU A 28 3.88 -4.81 5.16
CA GLU A 28 4.22 -4.08 6.39
C GLU A 28 3.89 -2.58 6.30
N SER A 29 4.20 -1.96 5.16
CA SER A 29 3.91 -0.54 4.93
C SER A 29 2.39 -0.28 4.92
N LEU A 30 1.60 -1.16 4.29
CA LEU A 30 0.15 -1.05 4.28
C LEU A 30 -0.46 -1.30 5.67
N GLY A 31 0.07 -2.24 6.44
CA GLY A 31 -0.30 -2.44 7.83
C GLY A 31 -0.10 -1.17 8.65
N SER A 32 1.10 -0.59 8.57
CA SER A 32 1.47 0.67 9.24
C SER A 32 0.56 1.83 8.80
N ALA A 33 0.26 1.94 7.51
CA ALA A 33 -0.64 2.96 6.99
C ALA A 33 -2.09 2.81 7.53
N SER A 34 -2.58 1.57 7.67
CA SER A 34 -3.89 1.31 8.28
C SER A 34 -3.90 1.75 9.75
N GLU A 35 -2.86 1.46 10.53
CA GLU A 35 -2.75 1.93 11.92
C GLU A 35 -2.70 3.45 12.00
N MET A 36 -1.89 4.11 11.15
CA MET A 36 -1.83 5.57 11.08
C MET A 36 -3.20 6.19 10.76
N LEU A 37 -3.97 5.60 9.84
CA LEU A 37 -5.31 6.06 9.50
C LEU A 37 -6.30 5.88 10.65
N ASN A 38 -6.21 4.76 11.38
CA ASN A 38 -7.04 4.54 12.56
C ASN A 38 -6.70 5.51 13.69
N ASN A 39 -5.41 5.76 13.93
CA ASN A 39 -4.95 6.77 14.89
C ASN A 39 -5.42 8.17 14.48
N PHE A 40 -5.31 8.50 13.19
CA PHE A 40 -5.81 9.77 12.66
C PHE A 40 -7.34 9.88 12.83
N ALA A 41 -8.09 8.82 12.56
CA ALA A 41 -9.55 8.81 12.73
C ALA A 41 -9.97 9.13 14.18
N ALA A 42 -9.19 8.71 15.17
CA ALA A 42 -9.44 9.03 16.58
C ALA A 42 -9.32 10.53 16.89
N THR A 43 -8.54 11.29 16.11
CA THR A 43 -8.39 12.74 16.25
C THR A 43 -9.48 13.54 15.53
N LEU A 44 -10.28 12.89 14.68
CA LEU A 44 -11.27 13.56 13.83
C LEU A 44 -12.64 13.69 14.51
N GLU A 45 -13.30 14.79 14.16
CA GLU A 45 -14.73 14.99 14.43
C GLU A 45 -15.58 13.87 13.82
N PRO A 46 -16.74 13.54 14.42
CA PRO A 46 -17.57 12.42 14.00
C PRO A 46 -17.94 12.41 12.51
N ALA A 47 -18.08 13.59 11.89
CA ALA A 47 -18.41 13.74 10.47
C ALA A 47 -17.33 13.18 9.53
N HIS A 48 -16.05 13.26 9.90
CA HIS A 48 -14.92 12.84 9.05
C HIS A 48 -14.30 11.51 9.49
N ARG A 49 -14.52 11.11 10.75
CA ARG A 49 -13.99 9.86 11.32
C ARG A 49 -14.33 8.63 10.49
N LYS A 50 -15.58 8.51 10.04
CA LYS A 50 -16.03 7.35 9.23
C LYS A 50 -15.30 7.27 7.89
N THR A 51 -14.96 8.40 7.28
CA THR A 51 -14.17 8.44 6.05
C THR A 51 -12.77 7.88 6.29
N ALA A 52 -12.08 8.35 7.34
CA ALA A 52 -10.75 7.85 7.67
C ALA A 52 -10.73 6.34 8.00
N ILE A 53 -11.73 5.86 8.76
CA ILE A 53 -11.91 4.42 9.03
C ILE A 53 -12.14 3.65 7.72
N GLY A 54 -12.99 4.16 6.82
CA GLY A 54 -13.25 3.52 5.52
C GLY A 54 -11.97 3.41 4.68
N ILE A 55 -11.12 4.43 4.67
CA ILE A 55 -9.82 4.38 3.98
C ILE A 55 -8.90 3.35 4.67
N ALA A 56 -8.85 3.31 6.00
CA ALA A 56 -8.06 2.31 6.74
C ALA A 56 -8.47 0.86 6.39
N GLN A 57 -9.78 0.63 6.20
CA GLN A 57 -10.32 -0.66 5.77
C GLN A 57 -9.90 -1.01 4.34
N LEU A 58 -9.94 -0.06 3.39
CA LEU A 58 -9.46 -0.29 2.03
C LEU A 58 -7.97 -0.61 1.98
N VAL A 59 -7.16 0.07 2.78
CA VAL A 59 -5.72 -0.20 2.92
C VAL A 59 -5.48 -1.62 3.46
N MET A 60 -6.26 -2.05 4.45
CA MET A 60 -6.19 -3.41 5.01
C MET A 60 -6.54 -4.49 3.96
N LEU A 61 -7.56 -4.24 3.12
CA LEU A 61 -7.87 -5.13 2.00
C LEU A 61 -6.72 -5.21 0.98
N GLY A 62 -6.05 -4.09 0.71
CA GLY A 62 -4.82 -4.05 -0.09
C GLY A 62 -3.70 -4.89 0.52
N SER A 63 -3.47 -4.78 1.83
CA SER A 63 -2.49 -5.60 2.55
C SER A 63 -2.80 -7.10 2.43
N LEU A 64 -4.08 -7.50 2.52
CA LEU A 64 -4.48 -8.89 2.31
C LEU A 64 -4.20 -9.37 0.88
N ALA A 65 -4.47 -8.55 -0.13
CA ALA A 65 -4.16 -8.88 -1.52
C ALA A 65 -2.64 -9.02 -1.76
N VAL A 66 -1.83 -8.15 -1.15
CA VAL A 66 -0.36 -8.23 -1.20
C VAL A 66 0.15 -9.48 -0.49
N THR A 67 -0.39 -9.80 0.69
CA THR A 67 -0.05 -11.03 1.42
C THR A 67 -0.38 -12.26 0.59
N ARG A 68 -1.55 -12.28 -0.07
CA ARG A 68 -1.90 -13.38 -0.99
C ARG A 68 -0.97 -13.46 -2.20
N ALA A 69 -0.48 -12.33 -2.71
CA ALA A 69 0.51 -12.32 -3.79
C ALA A 69 1.86 -12.88 -3.30
N LEU A 70 2.28 -12.56 -2.07
CA LEU A 70 3.49 -13.07 -1.44
C LEU A 70 3.43 -14.61 -1.33
N ASP A 71 2.32 -15.15 -0.83
CA ASP A 71 2.09 -16.61 -0.76
C ASP A 71 2.23 -17.34 -2.11
N ASN A 72 2.03 -16.64 -3.23
CA ASN A 72 2.15 -17.22 -4.57
C ASN A 72 3.58 -17.15 -5.11
N VAL A 73 4.42 -16.28 -4.54
CA VAL A 73 5.83 -16.10 -4.91
C VAL A 73 6.73 -17.04 -4.10
N GLU A 74 6.37 -17.32 -2.84
CA GLU A 74 7.06 -18.32 -2.02
C GLU A 74 6.82 -19.73 -2.60
N PRO A 75 7.85 -20.45 -3.08
CA PRO A 75 7.70 -21.83 -3.51
C PRO A 75 7.36 -22.70 -2.28
N LYS A 76 6.33 -23.54 -2.41
CA LYS A 76 6.00 -24.58 -1.41
C LYS A 76 7.07 -25.66 -1.35
#